data_AF-A0A318AJK9-F1
#
_entry.id   AF-A0A318AJK9-F1
#
_cell.length_a   1.000
_cell.length_b   1.000
_cell.length_c   1.000
_cell.angle_alpha   90.00
_cell.angle_beta   90.00
_cell.angle_gamma   90.00
#
_symmetry.space_group_name_H-M   'P 1'
#
loop_
_entity.id
_entity.type
_entity.pdbx_description
1 polymer ?
#
loop_
_entity_poly.entity_id
_entity_poly.type
_entity_poly.pdbx_seq_one_letter_code
_entity_poly.pdbx_strand_id
1 'polypeptide(L)'
;MATPAKTKAKTAGARAGSTPPTNAPPPRPAGPSTEGETFIAPGGETHQQADGPETQLTTNQGVPIADNQNSLKAGVRGPVLLQDFILREKIMHFDHERIPERVVHARGSAAHGFFECLDSCADVTAADFLQRTGERIPVFTRFSTVAGNKGSADLPRDVRGFAVKFYTQQGNFDLVGNNIPVFFIQDAI
;
A
#
# COMPACT_ATOMS: atom_id res chain seq x y z
N MET A 1 14.35 90.34 -36.47
CA MET A 1 13.10 91.11 -36.24
C MET A 1 12.14 90.72 -37.37
N ALA A 2 10.93 90.17 -37.20
CA ALA A 2 10.05 89.98 -36.06
C ALA A 2 9.19 88.69 -36.24
N THR A 3 8.82 88.08 -35.11
CA THR A 3 7.75 87.08 -34.86
C THR A 3 6.36 87.77 -34.81
N PRO A 4 5.18 87.15 -34.49
CA PRO A 4 4.73 85.74 -34.31
C PRO A 4 3.39 85.43 -35.07
N ALA A 5 2.63 84.31 -34.97
CA ALA A 5 2.13 83.50 -33.84
C ALA A 5 1.60 82.10 -34.30
N LYS A 6 2.01 80.99 -33.64
CA LYS A 6 1.27 80.10 -32.69
C LYS A 6 -0.12 79.62 -33.15
N THR A 7 -0.35 78.30 -33.21
CA THR A 7 -1.02 77.51 -32.13
C THR A 7 -0.62 76.01 -32.14
N LYS A 8 -0.62 75.40 -30.94
CA LYS A 8 -0.25 74.04 -30.49
C LYS A 8 -1.28 72.97 -30.96
N ALA A 9 -1.10 71.64 -30.93
CA ALA A 9 -0.48 70.78 -29.91
C ALA A 9 -0.19 69.33 -30.41
N LYS A 10 1.04 68.84 -30.11
CA LYS A 10 1.44 67.59 -29.40
C LYS A 10 0.68 66.27 -29.64
N THR A 11 1.39 65.22 -30.09
CA THR A 11 1.60 63.89 -29.41
C THR A 11 2.65 63.10 -30.23
N ALA A 12 3.94 63.14 -29.86
CA ALA A 12 4.72 62.14 -29.10
C ALA A 12 4.77 60.72 -29.73
N GLY A 13 5.98 60.27 -30.09
CA GLY A 13 6.23 58.97 -30.70
C GLY A 13 6.64 57.85 -29.74
N ALA A 14 6.93 56.71 -30.38
CA ALA A 14 7.64 55.50 -29.93
C ALA A 14 6.86 54.35 -29.24
N ARG A 15 7.21 53.14 -29.72
CA ARG A 15 7.07 51.76 -29.18
C ARG A 15 5.76 51.00 -29.41
N ALA A 16 5.76 50.16 -30.44
CA ALA A 16 4.92 48.96 -30.48
C ALA A 16 5.60 47.86 -29.63
N GLY A 17 5.14 47.70 -28.39
CA GLY A 17 5.50 46.57 -27.53
C GLY A 17 4.63 45.36 -27.86
N SER A 18 5.27 44.25 -28.20
CA SER A 18 4.66 42.95 -28.43
C SER A 18 4.21 42.31 -27.11
N THR A 19 2.91 42.12 -26.93
CA THR A 19 2.37 41.25 -25.88
C THR A 19 2.33 39.80 -26.39
N PRO A 20 2.91 38.82 -25.67
CA PRO A 20 2.78 37.41 -26.04
C PRO A 20 1.37 36.90 -25.67
N PRO A 21 0.77 35.98 -26.44
CA PRO A 21 -0.52 35.39 -26.10
C PRO A 21 -0.37 34.44 -24.91
N THR A 22 -1.05 34.74 -23.82
CA THR A 22 -1.22 33.87 -22.65
C THR A 22 -2.16 32.72 -23.01
N ASN A 23 -1.61 31.54 -23.34
CA ASN A 23 -2.37 30.30 -23.34
C ASN A 23 -2.42 29.73 -21.92
N ALA A 24 -3.35 30.24 -21.11
CA ALA A 24 -3.77 29.56 -19.88
C ALA A 24 -5.00 28.69 -20.19
N PRO A 25 -5.03 27.42 -19.77
CA PRO A 25 -6.24 26.60 -19.90
C PRO A 25 -7.36 27.15 -18.98
N PRO A 26 -8.64 26.98 -19.35
CA PRO A 26 -9.75 27.51 -18.57
C PRO A 26 -9.89 26.81 -17.21
N PRO A 27 -10.37 27.50 -16.16
CA PRO A 27 -10.56 26.89 -14.84
C PRO A 27 -11.70 25.88 -14.89
N ARG A 28 -11.47 24.69 -14.31
CA ARG A 28 -12.43 23.57 -14.27
C ARG A 28 -13.39 23.75 -13.07
N PRO A 29 -14.70 23.47 -13.21
CA PRO A 29 -15.67 23.66 -12.13
C PRO A 29 -15.42 22.69 -10.97
N ALA A 30 -15.50 23.22 -9.75
CA ALA A 30 -15.44 22.44 -8.52
C ALA A 30 -16.73 21.64 -8.32
N GLY A 31 -16.62 20.32 -8.39
CA GLY A 31 -17.62 19.36 -7.92
C GLY A 31 -16.94 18.18 -7.23
N PRO A 32 -17.58 17.50 -6.27
CA PRO A 32 -16.94 16.40 -5.56
C PRO A 32 -16.97 15.14 -6.44
N SER A 33 -15.92 14.89 -7.20
CA SER A 33 -15.72 13.61 -7.89
C SER A 33 -15.05 12.64 -6.94
N THR A 34 -15.83 11.74 -6.37
CA THR A 34 -15.32 10.46 -5.86
C THR A 34 -15.16 9.59 -7.10
N GLU A 35 -13.96 9.06 -7.36
CA GLU A 35 -13.49 8.33 -8.57
C GLU A 35 -12.59 9.19 -9.49
N GLY A 36 -11.29 8.90 -9.47
CA GLY A 36 -10.30 9.58 -10.31
C GLY A 36 -10.62 9.44 -11.80
N GLU A 37 -10.56 10.54 -12.54
CA GLU A 37 -10.88 10.59 -13.96
C GLU A 37 -9.97 9.61 -14.74
N THR A 38 -10.58 8.65 -15.45
CA THR A 38 -9.87 7.74 -16.35
C THR A 38 -9.88 8.34 -17.76
N PHE A 39 -8.71 8.58 -18.34
CA PHE A 39 -8.60 9.04 -19.73
C PHE A 39 -8.03 7.93 -20.63
N ILE A 40 -8.40 7.94 -21.91
CA ILE A 40 -7.88 7.02 -22.92
C ILE A 40 -6.70 7.69 -23.62
N ALA A 41 -5.52 7.08 -23.52
CA ALA A 41 -4.31 7.56 -24.17
C ALA A 41 -4.29 7.20 -25.67
N PRO A 42 -3.39 7.79 -26.49
CA PRO A 42 -3.37 7.59 -27.94
C PRO A 42 -3.23 6.14 -28.40
N GLY A 43 -2.71 5.24 -27.56
CA GLY A 43 -2.62 3.80 -27.86
C GLY A 43 -3.88 3.00 -27.50
N GLY A 44 -4.93 3.66 -26.98
CA GLY A 44 -6.19 3.02 -26.55
C GLY A 44 -6.19 2.52 -25.11
N GLU A 45 -5.08 2.68 -24.37
CA GLU A 45 -4.94 2.29 -22.98
C GLU A 45 -5.59 3.31 -22.03
N THR A 46 -6.16 2.81 -20.93
CA THR A 46 -6.75 3.63 -19.88
C THR A 46 -5.70 4.06 -18.87
N HIS A 47 -5.60 5.37 -18.66
CA HIS A 47 -4.75 5.96 -17.62
C HIS A 47 -5.62 6.45 -16.47
N GLN A 48 -5.23 6.06 -15.27
CA GLN A 48 -5.78 6.62 -14.04
C GLN A 48 -5.00 7.89 -13.69
N GLN A 49 -5.70 8.99 -13.53
CA GLN A 49 -5.12 10.23 -13.04
C GLN A 49 -5.37 10.36 -11.53
N ALA A 50 -4.34 10.74 -10.79
CA ALA A 50 -4.45 11.00 -9.37
C ALA A 50 -5.17 12.33 -9.11
N ASP A 51 -6.12 12.33 -8.18
CA ASP A 51 -6.86 13.53 -7.76
C ASP A 51 -6.01 14.50 -6.91
N GLY A 52 -4.87 14.04 -6.39
CA GLY A 52 -3.92 14.85 -5.62
C GLY A 52 -2.63 14.11 -5.25
N PRO A 53 -1.70 14.76 -4.52
CA PRO A 53 -0.42 14.15 -4.14
C PRO A 53 -0.57 12.86 -3.31
N GLU A 54 -1.60 12.78 -2.47
CA GLU A 54 -1.89 11.63 -1.59
C GLU A 54 -2.29 10.36 -2.37
N THR A 55 -2.85 10.52 -3.58
CA THR A 55 -3.32 9.42 -4.44
C THR A 55 -2.39 9.19 -5.63
N GLN A 56 -1.25 9.90 -5.67
CA GLN A 56 -0.29 9.79 -6.76
C GLN A 56 0.46 8.46 -6.67
N LEU A 57 0.44 7.70 -7.76
CA LEU A 57 1.23 6.48 -7.88
C LEU A 57 2.72 6.85 -7.92
N THR A 58 3.51 6.25 -7.03
CA THR A 58 4.94 6.51 -6.91
C THR A 58 5.75 5.21 -6.92
N THR A 59 7.04 5.35 -7.20
CA THR A 59 8.05 4.32 -6.91
C THR A 59 8.29 4.20 -5.41
N ASN A 60 8.99 3.16 -4.98
CA ASN A 60 9.42 2.97 -3.59
C ASN A 60 10.33 4.10 -3.08
N GLN A 61 10.97 4.86 -3.98
CA GLN A 61 11.77 6.05 -3.67
C GLN A 61 10.96 7.35 -3.68
N GLY A 62 9.63 7.29 -3.83
CA GLY A 62 8.74 8.44 -3.84
C GLY A 62 8.72 9.22 -5.16
N VAL A 63 9.34 8.71 -6.24
CA VAL A 63 9.30 9.36 -7.56
C VAL A 63 7.92 9.12 -8.19
N PRO A 64 7.19 10.17 -8.60
CA PRO A 64 5.91 10.03 -9.30
C PRO A 64 5.99 9.26 -10.61
N ILE A 65 5.04 8.35 -10.83
CA ILE A 65 4.93 7.56 -12.06
C ILE A 65 3.91 8.24 -12.99
N ALA A 66 4.38 8.73 -14.13
CA ALA A 66 3.53 9.38 -15.13
C ALA A 66 2.73 8.39 -16.00
N ASP A 67 3.36 7.26 -16.35
CA ASP A 67 2.77 6.20 -17.16
C ASP A 67 3.11 4.84 -16.52
N ASN A 68 2.08 4.09 -16.13
CA ASN A 68 2.18 2.75 -15.55
C ASN A 68 1.64 1.66 -16.50
N GLN A 69 1.29 2.02 -17.73
CA GLN A 69 0.75 1.13 -18.76
C GLN A 69 1.83 0.70 -19.75
N ASN A 70 2.83 1.56 -19.98
CA ASN A 70 3.88 1.34 -20.96
C ASN A 70 5.27 1.19 -20.33
N SER A 71 6.11 0.35 -20.95
CA SER A 71 7.55 0.31 -20.71
C SER A 71 8.27 1.34 -21.57
N LEU A 72 9.39 1.88 -21.07
CA LEU A 72 10.27 2.75 -21.84
C LEU A 72 11.02 1.94 -22.92
N LYS A 73 10.76 2.28 -24.19
CA LYS A 73 11.29 1.58 -25.38
C LYS A 73 12.08 2.51 -26.30
N ALA A 74 12.99 1.94 -27.10
CA ALA A 74 13.66 2.64 -28.20
C ALA A 74 12.72 2.82 -29.41
N GLY A 75 11.75 3.73 -29.29
CA GLY A 75 10.67 3.93 -30.25
C GLY A 75 9.42 3.09 -29.94
N VAL A 76 8.29 3.40 -30.59
CA VAL A 76 6.95 2.85 -30.25
C VAL A 76 6.92 1.31 -30.26
N ARG A 77 7.61 0.68 -31.22
CA ARG A 77 7.72 -0.79 -31.38
C ARG A 77 9.15 -1.31 -31.20
N GLY A 78 9.99 -0.56 -30.48
CA GLY A 78 11.38 -0.91 -30.22
C GLY A 78 11.58 -1.77 -28.97
N PRO A 79 12.82 -2.21 -28.70
CA PRO A 79 13.18 -2.93 -27.49
C PRO A 79 13.08 -2.06 -26.23
N VAL A 80 12.87 -2.70 -25.07
CA VAL A 80 12.84 -2.04 -23.75
C VAL A 80 14.25 -1.60 -23.32
N LEU A 81 14.35 -0.42 -22.73
CA LEU A 81 15.62 0.15 -22.27
C LEU A 81 15.91 -0.20 -20.82
N LEU A 82 17.17 -0.57 -20.51
CA LEU A 82 17.60 -0.88 -19.14
C LEU A 82 17.52 0.33 -18.19
N GLN A 83 17.54 1.55 -18.73
CA GLN A 83 17.39 2.78 -17.93
C GLN A 83 15.98 2.96 -17.35
N ASP A 84 15.00 2.15 -17.76
CA ASP A 84 13.67 2.11 -17.16
C ASP A 84 13.74 1.55 -15.73
N PHE A 85 13.99 2.44 -14.78
CA PHE A 85 14.09 2.07 -13.37
C PHE A 85 12.72 1.78 -12.74
N ILE A 86 11.64 2.39 -13.25
CA ILE A 86 10.27 2.18 -12.76
C ILE A 86 9.85 0.75 -13.06
N LEU A 87 10.02 0.30 -14.30
CA LEU A 87 9.72 -1.07 -14.70
C LEU A 87 10.55 -2.08 -13.89
N ARG A 88 11.86 -1.86 -13.80
CA ARG A 88 12.76 -2.77 -13.07
C ARG A 88 12.39 -2.86 -11.60
N GLU A 89 12.14 -1.74 -10.94
CA GLU A 89 11.76 -1.73 -9.52
C GLU A 89 10.49 -2.53 -9.28
N LYS A 90 9.44 -2.28 -10.09
CA LYS A 90 8.15 -2.96 -9.96
C LYS A 90 8.26 -4.47 -10.19
N ILE A 91 8.96 -4.89 -11.24
CA ILE A 91 9.16 -6.31 -11.54
C ILE A 91 10.06 -6.98 -10.51
N MET A 92 11.11 -6.33 -10.04
CA MET A 92 11.97 -6.88 -8.99
C MET A 92 11.21 -7.09 -7.68
N HIS A 93 10.34 -6.17 -7.29
CA HIS A 93 9.51 -6.37 -6.10
C HIS A 93 8.53 -7.55 -6.30
N PHE A 94 7.92 -7.66 -7.48
CA PHE A 94 7.03 -8.77 -7.84
C PHE A 94 7.75 -10.14 -7.81
N ASP A 95 8.92 -10.23 -8.43
CA ASP A 95 9.72 -11.46 -8.51
C ASP A 95 10.12 -11.99 -7.11
N HIS A 96 10.19 -11.10 -6.12
CA HIS A 96 10.58 -11.41 -4.74
C HIS A 96 9.41 -11.38 -3.74
N GLU A 97 8.15 -11.43 -4.21
CA GLU A 97 6.98 -11.47 -3.30
C GLU A 97 6.88 -12.76 -2.48
N ARG A 98 7.47 -13.86 -2.97
CA ARG A 98 7.31 -15.18 -2.36
C ARG A 98 8.41 -15.43 -1.34
N ILE A 99 8.01 -15.51 -0.07
CA ILE A 99 8.84 -16.04 1.03
C ILE A 99 8.56 -17.53 1.24
N PRO A 100 9.52 -18.33 1.76
CA PRO A 100 9.28 -19.73 2.08
C PRO A 100 8.06 -19.92 2.97
N GLU A 101 7.28 -20.96 2.68
CA GLU A 101 6.18 -21.37 3.55
C GLU A 101 6.70 -22.05 4.82
N ARG A 102 5.82 -22.21 5.82
CA ARG A 102 6.17 -22.95 7.03
C ARG A 102 6.34 -24.42 6.68
N VAL A 103 7.33 -25.07 7.30
CA VAL A 103 7.63 -26.51 7.11
C VAL A 103 6.40 -27.39 7.39
N VAL A 104 5.64 -27.03 8.42
CA VAL A 104 4.33 -27.59 8.76
C VAL A 104 3.37 -26.43 9.05
N HIS A 105 2.07 -26.68 8.97
CA HIS A 105 1.06 -25.64 9.16
C HIS A 105 1.12 -24.49 8.15
N ALA A 106 1.46 -24.79 6.89
CA ALA A 106 1.60 -23.80 5.83
C ALA A 106 0.25 -23.13 5.49
N ARG A 107 -0.82 -23.92 5.31
CA ARG A 107 -2.17 -23.41 5.08
C ARG A 107 -2.79 -22.96 6.40
N GLY A 108 -3.23 -21.69 6.45
CA GLY A 108 -3.88 -21.16 7.64
C GLY A 108 -4.44 -19.76 7.46
N SER A 109 -5.34 -19.40 8.35
CA SER A 109 -6.05 -18.12 8.39
C SER A 109 -5.86 -17.50 9.78
N ALA A 110 -5.92 -16.18 9.87
CA ALA A 110 -5.68 -15.49 11.13
C ALA A 110 -6.68 -14.37 11.38
N ALA A 111 -6.87 -14.05 12.65
CA ALA A 111 -7.76 -12.98 13.11
C ALA A 111 -7.16 -12.25 14.31
N HIS A 112 -7.42 -10.94 14.38
CA HIS A 112 -7.18 -10.14 15.57
C HIS A 112 -8.36 -10.24 16.54
N GLY A 113 -8.08 -10.15 17.83
CA GLY A 113 -9.09 -10.13 18.87
C GLY A 113 -8.52 -9.64 20.19
N PHE A 114 -9.22 -9.94 21.27
CA PHE A 114 -8.74 -9.72 22.62
C PHE A 114 -9.03 -10.95 23.50
N PHE A 115 -8.19 -11.14 24.50
CA PHE A 115 -8.40 -12.06 25.61
C PHE A 115 -8.80 -11.27 26.85
N GLU A 116 -9.71 -11.82 27.64
CA GLU A 116 -10.16 -11.24 28.90
C GLU A 116 -10.14 -12.32 29.96
N CYS A 117 -9.39 -12.08 31.05
CA CYS A 117 -9.37 -12.98 32.19
C CYS A 117 -10.66 -12.78 33.00
N LEU A 118 -11.44 -13.84 33.21
CA LEU A 118 -12.70 -13.77 33.96
C LEU A 118 -12.45 -13.80 35.47
N ASP A 119 -11.54 -14.66 35.92
CA ASP A 119 -11.17 -14.84 37.32
C ASP A 119 -9.65 -14.78 37.46
N SER A 120 -9.15 -14.04 38.47
CA SER A 120 -7.71 -13.90 38.71
C SER A 120 -7.07 -15.25 39.04
N CYS A 121 -5.94 -15.55 38.39
CA CYS A 121 -5.14 -16.75 38.65
C CYS A 121 -3.88 -16.44 39.50
N ALA A 122 -3.93 -15.38 40.31
CA ALA A 122 -2.78 -14.93 41.13
C ALA A 122 -2.31 -15.96 42.17
N ASP A 123 -3.15 -16.93 42.51
CA ASP A 123 -2.84 -18.04 43.42
C ASP A 123 -1.96 -19.12 42.78
N VAL A 124 -1.99 -19.26 41.45
CA VAL A 124 -1.27 -20.32 40.70
C VAL A 124 -0.17 -19.80 39.78
N THR A 125 -0.21 -18.53 39.36
CA THR A 125 0.77 -17.97 38.42
C THR A 125 1.06 -16.50 38.69
N ALA A 126 2.28 -16.06 38.36
CA ALA A 126 2.69 -14.66 38.37
C ALA A 126 2.57 -13.99 36.98
N ALA A 127 2.02 -14.69 35.99
CA ALA A 127 1.86 -14.16 34.64
C ALA A 127 0.91 -12.95 34.62
N ASP A 128 1.41 -11.80 34.18
CA ASP A 128 0.73 -10.50 34.26
C ASP A 128 -0.69 -10.50 33.65
N PHE A 129 -0.82 -11.10 32.48
CA PHE A 129 -2.08 -11.15 31.70
C PHE A 129 -3.19 -12.01 32.33
N LEU A 130 -2.89 -12.71 33.44
CA LEU A 130 -3.83 -13.54 34.20
C LEU A 130 -4.10 -13.00 35.62
N GLN A 131 -3.49 -11.87 35.99
CA GLN A 131 -3.62 -11.31 37.35
C GLN A 131 -4.92 -10.53 37.56
N ARG A 132 -5.38 -9.81 36.54
CA ARG A 132 -6.46 -8.82 36.66
C ARG A 132 -7.68 -9.26 35.85
N THR A 133 -8.83 -9.30 36.51
CA THR A 133 -10.11 -9.63 35.87
C THR A 133 -10.60 -8.48 35.00
N GLY A 134 -11.12 -8.78 33.81
CA GLY A 134 -11.70 -7.78 32.90
C GLY A 134 -10.69 -6.98 32.07
N GLU A 135 -9.38 -7.22 32.23
CA GLU A 135 -8.37 -6.60 31.38
C GLU A 135 -8.40 -7.22 29.98
N ARG A 136 -8.48 -6.36 28.94
CA ARG A 136 -8.45 -6.79 27.55
C ARG A 136 -7.01 -6.81 27.02
N ILE A 137 -6.47 -8.00 26.85
CA ILE A 137 -5.16 -8.21 26.25
C ILE A 137 -5.34 -8.42 24.74
N PRO A 138 -4.70 -7.62 23.87
CA PRO A 138 -4.76 -7.85 22.43
C PRO A 138 -4.18 -9.24 22.08
N VAL A 139 -4.85 -9.94 21.17
CA VAL A 139 -4.37 -11.23 20.66
C VAL A 139 -4.38 -11.28 19.15
N PHE A 140 -3.47 -12.10 18.61
CA PHE A 140 -3.50 -12.51 17.21
C PHE A 140 -3.52 -14.02 17.15
N THR A 141 -4.56 -14.56 16.53
CA THR A 141 -4.79 -16.01 16.48
C THR A 141 -4.63 -16.50 15.06
N ARG A 142 -3.90 -17.60 14.87
CA ARG A 142 -3.73 -18.28 13.59
C ARG A 142 -4.23 -19.73 13.68
N PHE A 143 -5.20 -20.05 12.84
CA PHE A 143 -5.69 -21.40 12.57
C PHE A 143 -4.96 -22.00 11.38
N SER A 144 -4.74 -23.31 11.36
CA SER A 144 -4.04 -23.98 10.26
C SER A 144 -4.37 -25.47 10.13
N THR A 145 -4.17 -26.04 8.96
CA THR A 145 -3.99 -27.50 8.79
C THR A 145 -2.53 -27.86 9.13
N VAL A 146 -2.08 -29.12 9.00
CA VAL A 146 -0.70 -29.52 9.33
C VAL A 146 0.09 -29.89 8.07
N ALA A 147 -0.40 -30.86 7.30
CA ALA A 147 0.37 -31.52 6.24
C ALA A 147 0.30 -30.79 4.88
N GLY A 148 -0.77 -30.03 4.64
CA GLY A 148 -0.97 -29.33 3.38
C GLY A 148 -0.02 -28.15 3.17
N ASN A 149 0.40 -27.94 1.92
CA ASN A 149 1.11 -26.73 1.49
C ASN A 149 0.18 -25.49 1.54
N LYS A 150 0.73 -24.28 1.37
CA LYS A 150 -0.05 -23.02 1.46
C LYS A 150 -1.27 -22.98 0.52
N GLY A 151 -1.24 -23.71 -0.59
CA GLY A 151 -2.32 -23.82 -1.58
C GLY A 151 -3.34 -24.94 -1.34
N SER A 152 -3.23 -25.72 -0.26
CA SER A 152 -4.14 -26.84 0.01
C SER A 152 -5.56 -26.38 0.40
N ALA A 153 -6.53 -27.29 0.29
CA ALA A 153 -7.90 -27.07 0.75
C ALA A 153 -7.98 -26.89 2.29
N ASP A 154 -9.06 -26.26 2.77
CA ASP A 154 -9.31 -26.00 4.20
C ASP A 154 -10.08 -27.13 4.92
N LEU A 155 -10.80 -27.96 4.16
CA LEU A 155 -11.63 -29.04 4.68
C LEU A 155 -11.01 -30.47 4.57
N PRO A 156 -9.69 -30.70 4.41
CA PRO A 156 -9.16 -32.06 4.40
C PRO A 156 -9.20 -32.66 5.81
N ARG A 157 -9.20 -33.98 5.91
CA ARG A 157 -9.05 -34.68 7.19
C ARG A 157 -7.61 -34.49 7.68
N ASP A 158 -7.42 -33.67 8.70
CA ASP A 158 -6.10 -33.32 9.25
C ASP A 158 -6.27 -32.78 10.69
N VAL A 159 -5.19 -32.71 11.47
CA VAL A 159 -5.16 -31.95 12.72
C VAL A 159 -5.25 -30.45 12.41
N ARG A 160 -5.77 -29.66 13.34
CA ARG A 160 -5.84 -28.21 13.20
C ARG A 160 -4.96 -27.55 14.25
N GLY A 161 -4.02 -26.72 13.78
CA GLY A 161 -3.22 -25.86 14.65
C GLY A 161 -4.05 -24.66 15.12
N PHE A 162 -3.90 -24.32 16.39
CA PHE A 162 -4.54 -23.18 17.06
C PHE A 162 -3.46 -22.42 17.83
N ALA A 163 -2.85 -21.44 17.18
CA ALA A 163 -1.79 -20.63 17.77
C ALA A 163 -2.35 -19.26 18.18
N VAL A 164 -2.26 -18.91 19.46
CA VAL A 164 -2.71 -17.63 20.01
C VAL A 164 -1.49 -16.87 20.54
N LYS A 165 -1.23 -15.70 19.96
CA LYS A 165 -0.20 -14.76 20.43
C LYS A 165 -0.85 -13.72 21.31
N PHE A 166 -0.38 -13.62 22.55
CA PHE A 166 -0.80 -12.64 23.55
C PHE A 166 0.21 -11.49 23.59
N TYR A 167 -0.26 -10.28 23.37
CA TYR A 167 0.56 -9.07 23.48
C TYR A 167 0.46 -8.51 24.90
N THR A 168 1.20 -9.11 25.83
CA THR A 168 1.17 -8.74 27.25
C THR A 168 2.15 -7.59 27.55
N GLN A 169 1.97 -6.93 28.70
CA GLN A 169 2.87 -5.84 29.14
C GLN A 169 4.28 -6.34 29.49
N GLN A 170 4.42 -7.63 29.83
CA GLN A 170 5.69 -8.26 30.21
C GLN A 170 6.28 -9.14 29.09
N GLY A 171 5.87 -8.88 27.84
CA GLY A 171 6.37 -9.58 26.66
C GLY A 171 5.30 -10.42 25.95
N ASN A 172 5.64 -10.87 24.76
CA ASN A 172 4.72 -11.70 23.98
C ASN A 172 4.73 -13.13 24.52
N PHE A 173 3.54 -13.67 24.75
CA PHE A 173 3.36 -15.08 25.10
C PHE A 173 2.65 -15.79 23.95
N ASP A 174 3.20 -16.92 23.49
CA ASP A 174 2.66 -17.69 22.37
C ASP A 174 2.14 -19.04 22.87
N LEU A 175 0.81 -19.19 22.89
CA LEU A 175 0.16 -20.48 23.16
C LEU A 175 -0.04 -21.21 21.83
N VAL A 176 0.91 -22.09 21.48
CA VAL A 176 0.91 -22.85 20.22
C VAL A 176 0.31 -24.23 20.47
N GLY A 177 -1.00 -24.38 20.23
CA GLY A 177 -1.75 -25.61 20.47
C GLY A 177 -2.33 -26.26 19.21
N ASN A 178 -3.03 -27.37 19.41
CA ASN A 178 -3.81 -28.08 18.41
C ASN A 178 -5.27 -28.25 18.86
N ASN A 179 -6.14 -28.66 17.94
CA ASN A 179 -7.54 -29.00 18.24
C ASN A 179 -7.73 -30.39 18.88
N ILE A 180 -6.64 -31.11 19.16
CA ILE A 180 -6.64 -32.42 19.83
C ILE A 180 -5.81 -32.32 21.13
N PRO A 181 -6.18 -33.06 22.19
CA PRO A 181 -5.51 -32.98 23.49
C PRO A 181 -4.22 -33.81 23.60
N VAL A 182 -3.88 -34.58 22.57
CA VAL A 182 -2.69 -35.45 22.52
C VAL A 182 -1.93 -35.22 21.22
N PHE A 183 -0.68 -35.67 21.16
CA PHE A 183 0.11 -35.66 19.94
C PHE A 183 0.47 -37.08 19.49
N PHE A 184 0.90 -37.23 18.24
CA PHE A 184 1.14 -38.54 17.63
C PHE A 184 2.37 -39.27 18.17
N ILE A 185 3.37 -38.50 18.63
CA ILE A 185 4.67 -38.99 19.11
C ILE A 185 4.93 -38.48 20.53
N GLN A 186 5.78 -39.21 21.25
CA GLN A 186 6.17 -38.86 22.63
C GLN A 186 7.50 -38.09 22.70
N ASP A 187 8.38 -38.32 21.72
CA ASP A 187 9.69 -37.68 21.61
C ASP A 187 9.75 -36.83 20.32
N ALA A 188 10.59 -35.79 20.32
CA ALA A 188 10.82 -34.91 19.19
C ALA A 188 11.88 -35.43 18.21
N ILE A 189 12.68 -36.43 18.60
CA ILE A 189 13.73 -37.04 17.76
C ILE A 189 13.24 -38.21 16.91
#